data_AF-A0A7J4GEE3-F1
#
_entry.id   AF-A0A7J4GEE3-F1
#
_cell.length_a   1.000
_cell.length_b   1.000
_cell.length_c   1.000
_cell.angle_alpha   90.00
_cell.angle_beta   90.00
_cell.angle_gamma   90.00
#
_symmetry.space_group_name_H-M   'P 1'
#
loop_
_entity.id
_entity.type
_entity.pdbx_description
1 polymer ?
#
loop_
_entity_poly.entity_id
_entity_poly.type
_entity_poly.pdbx_seq_one_letter_code
_entity_poly.pdbx_strand_id
1 'polypeptide(L)'
;MRLLFDWRLARVVDANGVVFDEVVWSGKRSSGALADRLFDLQRGRLSPEARLLSQRFPEAKADGLGAMSDVDWPSLDDEESKMFEAAAPILAKRG
;
A
#
# COMPACT_ATOMS: atom_id res chain seq x y z
N MET A 1 -16.94 2.80 5.21
CA MET A 1 -15.71 3.31 4.59
C MET A 1 -14.75 2.16 4.38
N ARG A 2 -13.94 2.21 3.33
CA ARG A 2 -12.97 1.19 2.98
C ARG A 2 -11.57 1.76 3.16
N LEU A 3 -10.67 0.97 3.74
CA LEU A 3 -9.25 1.25 3.82
C LEU A 3 -8.55 0.44 2.72
N LEU A 4 -8.04 1.15 1.72
CA LEU A 4 -7.35 0.60 0.56
C LEU A 4 -5.86 0.92 0.69
N PHE A 5 -4.99 -0.02 0.34
CA PHE A 5 -3.55 0.20 0.44
C PHE A 5 -2.77 -0.74 -0.46
N ASP A 6 -1.59 -0.29 -0.84
CA ASP A 6 -0.51 -1.10 -1.40
C ASP A 6 0.81 -0.76 -0.68
N TRP A 7 1.93 -1.04 -1.33
CA TRP A 7 3.25 -0.72 -0.79
C TRP A 7 3.58 0.78 -0.85
N ARG A 8 2.93 1.57 -1.72
CA ARG A 8 3.18 3.00 -1.95
C ARG A 8 2.38 3.89 -1.02
N LEU A 9 1.11 3.57 -0.80
CA LEU A 9 0.20 4.46 -0.05
C LEU A 9 -0.99 3.70 0.55
N ALA A 10 -1.72 4.41 1.41
CA ALA A 10 -3.02 4.00 1.89
C ALA A 10 -4.05 5.13 1.70
N ARG A 11 -5.31 4.77 1.43
CA ARG A 11 -6.46 5.66 1.30
C ARG A 11 -7.62 5.18 2.14
N VAL A 12 -8.39 6.12 2.67
CA VAL A 12 -9.76 5.85 3.15
C VAL A 12 -10.74 6.41 2.15
N VAL A 13 -11.61 5.55 1.62
CA VAL A 13 -12.64 5.92 0.65
C VAL A 13 -14.05 5.60 1.16
N ASP A 14 -15.03 6.39 0.73
CA ASP A 14 -16.44 6.11 0.99
C ASP A 14 -17.04 5.11 -0.02
N ALA A 15 -18.37 4.96 0.02
CA ALA A 15 -19.10 4.07 -0.89
C ALA A 15 -19.17 4.59 -2.34
N ASN A 16 -18.97 5.89 -2.56
CA ASN A 16 -18.98 6.54 -3.86
C ASN A 16 -17.58 6.66 -4.47
N GLY A 17 -16.53 6.20 -3.76
CA GLY A 17 -15.14 6.33 -4.19
C GLY A 17 -14.49 7.66 -3.80
N VAL A 18 -15.16 8.50 -3.00
CA VAL A 18 -14.57 9.76 -2.53
C VAL A 18 -13.46 9.45 -1.53
N VAL A 19 -12.26 9.99 -1.78
CA VAL A 19 -11.11 9.88 -0.88
C VAL A 19 -11.26 10.88 0.27
N PHE A 20 -11.30 10.36 1.50
CA PHE A 20 -11.38 11.16 2.73
C PHE A 20 -9.99 11.56 3.24
N ASP A 21 -9.03 10.63 3.17
CA ASP A 21 -7.64 10.85 3.57
C ASP A 21 -6.72 9.90 2.79
N GLU A 22 -5.49 10.33 2.54
CA GLU A 22 -4.45 9.60 1.83
C GLU A 22 -3.11 9.81 2.53
N VAL A 23 -2.37 8.72 2.70
CA VAL A 23 -1.01 8.78 3.25
C VAL A 23 -0.07 8.02 2.33
N VAL A 24 0.89 8.75 1.76
CA VAL A 24 1.93 8.21 0.87
C VAL A 24 3.17 7.84 1.67
N TRP A 25 3.81 6.73 1.28
CA TRP A 25 5.06 6.27 1.85
C TRP A 25 6.18 7.28 1.58
N SER A 26 6.65 7.91 2.65
CA SER A 26 7.71 8.93 2.65
C SER A 26 9.07 8.42 3.14
N GLY A 27 9.19 7.11 3.40
CA GLY A 27 10.44 6.50 3.86
C GLY A 27 11.47 6.36 2.74
N LYS A 28 12.60 5.72 3.07
CA LYS A 28 13.68 5.46 2.11
C LYS A 28 13.15 4.65 0.92
N ARG A 29 13.10 5.29 -0.26
CA ARG A 29 12.74 4.66 -1.54
C ARG A 29 13.92 3.83 -2.06
N SER A 30 13.94 2.53 -1.74
CA SER A 30 14.89 1.56 -2.32
C SER A 30 14.22 0.20 -2.51
N SER A 31 14.75 -0.62 -3.44
CA SER A 31 14.25 -1.96 -3.72
C SER A 31 14.27 -2.89 -2.50
N GLY A 32 15.28 -2.77 -1.63
CA GLY A 32 15.34 -3.53 -0.37
C GLY A 32 14.22 -3.17 0.60
N ALA A 33 13.98 -1.86 0.80
CA ALA A 33 12.91 -1.36 1.65
C ALA A 33 11.53 -1.70 1.08
N LEU A 34 11.37 -1.63 -0.24
CA LEU A 34 10.16 -2.09 -0.92
C LEU A 34 9.93 -3.59 -0.70
N ALA A 35 10.96 -4.42 -0.88
CA ALA A 35 10.84 -5.85 -0.64
C ALA A 35 10.48 -6.17 0.83
N ASP A 36 10.88 -5.35 1.81
CA ASP A 36 10.47 -5.53 3.21
C ASP A 36 8.98 -5.23 3.38
N ARG A 37 8.51 -4.15 2.76
CA ARG A 37 7.08 -3.79 2.77
C ARG A 37 6.23 -4.85 2.08
N LEU A 38 6.65 -5.37 0.92
CA LEU A 38 5.95 -6.45 0.23
C LEU A 38 5.91 -7.74 1.06
N PHE A 39 7.01 -8.08 1.74
CA PHE A 39 7.10 -9.24 2.63
C PHE A 39 6.13 -9.15 3.81
N ASP A 40 5.94 -7.95 4.35
CA ASP A 40 4.97 -7.64 5.40
C ASP A 40 3.53 -7.76 4.88
N LEU A 41 3.24 -7.14 3.73
CA LEU A 41 1.92 -7.14 3.10
C LEU A 41 1.44 -8.55 2.76
N GLN A 42 2.32 -9.40 2.22
CA GLN A 42 2.00 -10.81 1.91
C GLN A 42 1.61 -11.63 3.17
N ARG A 43 1.96 -11.17 4.37
CA ARG A 43 1.60 -11.79 5.65
C ARG A 43 0.36 -11.16 6.29
N GLY A 44 -0.35 -10.31 5.55
CA GLY A 44 -1.53 -9.61 6.04
C GLY A 44 -1.21 -8.48 7.03
N ARG A 45 0.05 -8.03 7.12
CA ARG A 45 0.37 -6.85 7.93
C ARG A 45 -0.09 -5.59 7.23
N LEU A 46 -0.72 -4.67 7.99
CA LEU A 46 -0.96 -3.31 7.53
C LEU A 46 0.37 -2.57 7.37
N SER A 47 0.48 -1.81 6.28
CA SER A 47 1.54 -0.81 6.13
C SER A 47 1.45 0.26 7.23
N PRO A 48 2.54 0.99 7.54
CA PRO A 48 2.51 2.11 8.47
C PRO A 48 1.42 3.14 8.15
N GLU A 49 1.22 3.42 6.86
CA GLU A 49 0.23 4.36 6.33
C GLU A 49 -1.19 3.84 6.56
N ALA A 50 -1.44 2.57 6.25
CA ALA A 50 -2.73 1.93 6.50
C ALA A 50 -3.04 1.85 8.01
N ARG A 51 -2.02 1.59 8.84
CA ARG A 51 -2.17 1.58 10.30
C ARG A 51 -2.52 2.97 10.83
N LEU A 52 -1.85 4.01 10.35
CA LEU A 52 -2.17 5.40 10.70
C LEU A 52 -3.61 5.75 10.34
N LEU A 53 -4.06 5.40 9.12
CA LEU A 53 -5.43 5.66 8.70
C LEU A 53 -6.46 4.84 9.49
N SER A 54 -6.15 3.59 9.85
CA SER A 54 -7.04 2.78 10.71
C SER A 54 -7.25 3.37 12.11
N GLN A 55 -6.28 4.15 12.60
CA GLN A 55 -6.40 4.86 13.88
C GLN A 55 -7.20 6.15 13.75
N ARG A 56 -7.07 6.87 12.62
CA ARG A 56 -7.83 8.09 12.32
C ARG A 56 -9.30 7.80 11.99
N PHE A 57 -9.56 6.67 11.34
CA PHE A 57 -10.88 6.23 10.88
C PHE A 57 -11.16 4.78 11.35
N PRO A 58 -11.46 4.57 12.65
CA PRO A 58 -11.69 3.22 13.21
C PRO A 58 -12.83 2.43 12.56
N GLU A 59 -13.76 3.12 11.90
CA GLU A 59 -14.88 2.55 11.14
C GLU A 59 -14.49 2.06 9.73
N ALA A 60 -13.32 2.46 9.21
CA ALA A 60 -12.84 2.04 7.91
C ALA A 60 -12.33 0.59 7.97
N LYS A 61 -12.91 -0.28 7.12
CA LYS A 61 -12.50 -1.69 7.04
C LYS A 61 -11.46 -1.89 5.96
N ALA A 62 -10.36 -2.57 6.29
CA ALA A 62 -9.36 -2.99 5.32
C ALA A 62 -10.00 -3.85 4.23
N ASP A 63 -9.83 -3.45 2.97
CA ASP A 63 -10.32 -4.20 1.83
C ASP A 63 -9.36 -5.35 1.51
N GLY A 64 -9.89 -6.56 1.32
CA GLY A 64 -9.09 -7.77 1.09
C GLY A 64 -8.32 -7.75 -0.24
N LEU A 65 -8.75 -6.95 -1.22
CA LEU A 65 -8.03 -6.74 -2.48
C LEU A 65 -7.22 -5.43 -2.46
N GLY A 66 -7.33 -4.62 -1.40
CA GLY A 66 -6.57 -3.39 -1.21
C GLY A 66 -6.68 -2.45 -2.42
N ALA A 67 -5.53 -2.03 -2.93
CA ALA A 67 -5.42 -1.21 -4.14
C ALA A 67 -6.14 -1.77 -5.39
N MET A 68 -6.30 -3.10 -5.50
CA MET A 68 -6.96 -3.71 -6.67
C MET A 68 -8.48 -3.49 -6.68
N SER A 69 -9.07 -3.06 -5.56
CA SER A 69 -10.50 -2.72 -5.46
C SER A 69 -10.82 -1.29 -5.93
N ASP A 70 -9.81 -0.51 -6.33
CA ASP A 70 -9.95 0.88 -6.77
C ASP A 70 -9.46 1.05 -8.21
N VAL A 71 -10.38 1.42 -9.10
CA VAL A 71 -10.08 1.67 -10.51
C VAL A 71 -9.25 2.94 -10.69
N ASP A 72 -9.35 3.88 -9.74
CA ASP A 72 -8.62 5.15 -9.74
C ASP A 72 -7.33 5.05 -8.90
N TRP A 73 -6.87 3.83 -8.61
CA TRP A 73 -5.59 3.63 -7.96
C TRP A 73 -4.45 4.09 -8.90
N PRO A 74 -3.50 4.91 -8.42
CA PRO A 74 -2.50 5.50 -9.29
C PRO A 74 -1.62 4.41 -9.92
N SER A 75 -1.33 4.54 -11.21
CA SER A 75 -0.35 3.70 -11.89
C SER A 75 1.06 3.92 -11.34
N LEU A 76 1.93 2.94 -11.50
CA LEU A 76 3.36 3.11 -11.20
C LEU A 76 3.99 4.05 -12.21
N ASP A 77 4.86 4.94 -11.76
CA ASP A 77 5.77 5.65 -12.66
C ASP A 77 6.98 4.74 -13.03
N ASP A 78 7.88 5.26 -13.89
CA ASP A 78 9.05 4.52 -14.35
C ASP A 78 10.03 4.16 -13.22
N GLU A 79 10.19 5.02 -12.22
CA GLU A 79 11.08 4.76 -11.09
C GLU A 79 10.49 3.73 -10.15
N GLU A 80 9.19 3.85 -9.84
CA GLU A 80 8.44 2.90 -9.04
C GLU A 80 8.40 1.52 -9.70
N SER A 81 8.23 1.46 -11.02
CA SER A 81 8.25 0.22 -11.80
C SER A 81 9.61 -0.47 -11.71
N LYS A 82 10.72 0.26 -11.96
CA LYS A 82 12.08 -0.27 -11.84
C LYS A 82 12.39 -0.74 -10.41
N MET A 83 11.93 0.02 -9.41
CA MET A 83 12.12 -0.34 -8.01
C MET A 83 11.36 -1.63 -7.65
N PHE A 84 10.13 -1.77 -8.15
CA PHE A 84 9.29 -2.94 -7.96
C PHE A 84 9.92 -4.19 -8.62
N GLU A 85 10.38 -4.07 -9.86
CA GLU A 85 11.11 -5.14 -10.56
C GLU A 85 12.38 -5.55 -9.79
N ALA A 86 13.17 -4.58 -9.31
CA ALA A 86 14.37 -4.84 -8.53
C ALA A 86 14.09 -5.42 -7.13
N ALA A 87 12.90 -5.21 -6.57
CA ALA A 87 12.49 -5.76 -5.28
C ALA A 87 12.10 -7.24 -5.39
N ALA A 88 11.59 -7.70 -6.52
CA ALA A 88 11.16 -9.09 -6.73
C ALA A 88 12.24 -10.15 -6.40
N PRO A 89 13.49 -10.07 -6.90
CA PRO A 89 14.52 -11.05 -6.55
C PRO A 89 14.98 -10.95 -5.10
N ILE A 90 14.81 -9.80 -4.44
CA ILE A 90 15.12 -9.63 -3.01
C ILE A 90 14.04 -10.33 -2.17
N LEU A 91 12.77 -10.11 -2.51
CA LEU A 91 11.63 -10.72 -1.86
C LEU A 91 11.68 -12.26 -1.97
N ALA A 92 12.02 -12.78 -3.15
CA ALA A 92 12.16 -14.21 -3.40
C ALA A 92 13.24 -14.88 -2.52
N LYS A 93 14.27 -14.13 -2.08
CA LYS A 93 15.30 -14.63 -1.15
C LYS A 93 14.87 -14.57 0.32
N ARG A 94 13.79 -13.86 0.64
CA ARG A 94 13.28 -13.68 2.02
C ARG A 94 12.18 -14.69 2.38
N GLY A 95 11.46 -15.22 1.39
CA GLY A 95 10.50 -16.31 1.55
C GLY A 95 11.18 -17.67 1.51
#